data_AF-A0A815CJZ8-F1
#
_entry.id   AF-A0A815CJZ8-F1
#
_cell.length_a   1.000
_cell.length_b   1.000
_cell.length_c   1.000
_cell.angle_alpha   90.00
_cell.angle_beta   90.00
_cell.angle_gamma   90.00
#
_symmetry.space_group_name_H-M   'P 1'
#
loop_
_entity.id
_entity.type
_entity.pdbx_description
1 polymer ?
#
loop_
_entity_poly.entity_id
_entity_poly.type
_entity_poly.pdbx_seq_one_letter_code
_entity_poly.pdbx_strand_id
1 'polypeptide(L)'
;TQTITIGQKLKISISTFNLFKNRNKRFEEQVQQQRFSTRFFLIVTLISLVILVFYISFENITHTVIKNNPTITEFDKLYQEYPNTIQCPCQTYSINYEEFITFQPHLHSICSSTFVDETSQWLIIDYPQAMLSGNNGGPTYSARKDDFRQIGSPFFQLLNSFCNLSSKTINAELTTFYLSRFITLNLITFEQFQTQMNQLINQFIKNTARSFINSLFFVENMTAANMLVSAFQSDSLFSSASPIYDEFRYPDYQYIYDRIDQIYNSNESGIDCDCQSTPWCIQQAIIYDLVTRTQLFSPPGIFVGCYLVEAVLQSDLRCFFDIGCLQQLIDSLSLVNISASDIILNSTASHYQEKSSLLEIVSNLMVEEWNNQTFYDNYFNICQPSVCTATYISQGNIVYIITTTIGLIGGLTKVYRFIVPMFIKIIVHKQLIEQMNVLNQKLQNTISQTLDESHILIEQLWNDISTNNENNINYLLKEHEKNLNEKRMNNIKKLKYIKF
;
A
#
# COMPACT_ATOMS: atom_id res chain seq x y z
N THR A 1 75.25 -37.52 -26.32
CA THR A 1 74.55 -36.60 -25.39
C THR A 1 73.25 -36.15 -26.03
N GLN A 2 72.16 -36.90 -25.84
CA GLN A 2 70.85 -36.54 -26.41
C GLN A 2 70.18 -35.48 -25.53
N THR A 3 69.93 -34.31 -26.12
CA THR A 3 69.17 -33.20 -25.52
C THR A 3 67.70 -33.59 -25.41
N ILE A 4 67.30 -34.06 -24.22
CA ILE A 4 65.91 -34.35 -23.86
C ILE A 4 65.11 -33.04 -23.94
N THR A 5 64.09 -33.00 -24.81
CA THR A 5 63.20 -31.85 -24.97
C THR A 5 62.37 -31.60 -23.71
N ILE A 6 61.98 -30.35 -23.46
CA ILE A 6 61.25 -29.93 -22.25
C ILE A 6 59.98 -30.77 -22.04
N GLY A 7 59.26 -31.12 -23.13
CA GLY A 7 58.10 -32.00 -23.07
C GLY A 7 58.39 -33.42 -22.57
N GLN A 8 59.55 -33.99 -22.90
CA GLN A 8 59.97 -35.30 -22.41
C GLN A 8 60.34 -35.25 -20.92
N LYS A 9 60.99 -34.19 -20.45
CA LYS A 9 61.24 -33.97 -19.01
C LYS A 9 59.95 -33.82 -18.20
N LEU A 10 58.95 -33.14 -18.77
CA LEU A 10 57.65 -32.93 -18.15
C LEU A 10 56.86 -34.24 -18.04
N LYS A 11 56.87 -35.05 -19.11
CA LYS A 11 56.24 -36.38 -19.13
C LYS A 11 56.86 -37.34 -18.10
N ILE A 12 58.18 -37.31 -17.94
CA ILE A 12 58.89 -38.11 -16.93
C ILE A 12 58.58 -37.61 -15.51
N SER A 13 58.54 -36.29 -15.29
CA SER A 13 58.19 -35.74 -13.97
C SER A 13 56.76 -36.08 -13.58
N ILE A 14 55.80 -35.96 -14.49
CA ILE A 14 54.39 -36.29 -14.22
C ILE A 14 54.21 -37.80 -13.97
N SER A 15 54.94 -38.66 -14.71
CA SER A 15 54.80 -40.11 -14.55
C SER A 15 55.44 -40.65 -13.26
N THR A 16 56.43 -39.94 -12.71
CA THR A 16 57.16 -40.32 -11.49
C THR A 16 56.67 -39.60 -10.22
N PHE A 17 55.81 -38.60 -10.36
CA PHE A 17 55.27 -37.81 -9.25
C PHE A 17 54.40 -38.66 -8.30
N ASN A 18 54.69 -38.56 -7.00
CA ASN A 18 53.99 -39.28 -5.95
C ASN A 18 53.83 -38.38 -4.71
N LEU A 19 52.62 -37.86 -4.51
CA LEU A 19 52.27 -36.96 -3.41
C LEU A 19 52.08 -37.69 -2.08
N PHE A 20 51.81 -39.01 -2.12
CA PHE A 20 51.52 -39.87 -0.96
C PHE A 20 52.73 -40.74 -0.55
N LYS A 21 53.95 -40.25 -0.81
CA LYS A 21 55.19 -40.98 -0.54
C LYS A 21 55.34 -41.30 0.96
N ASN A 22 55.37 -42.58 1.29
CA ASN A 22 55.69 -43.06 2.64
C ASN A 22 57.13 -43.63 2.66
N ARG A 23 58.00 -43.09 3.52
CA ARG A 23 59.43 -43.45 3.60
C ARG A 23 59.69 -44.89 4.07
N ASN A 24 58.71 -45.54 4.70
CA ASN A 24 58.90 -46.83 5.38
C ASN A 24 58.40 -48.06 4.58
N LYS A 25 58.00 -47.89 3.32
CA LYS A 25 57.41 -48.97 2.49
C LYS A 25 58.30 -49.27 1.27
N ARG A 26 58.82 -50.50 1.17
CA ARG A 26 59.85 -50.93 0.18
C ARG A 26 59.34 -51.83 -0.96
N PHE A 27 58.05 -52.20 -0.99
CA PHE A 27 57.50 -53.11 -2.02
C PHE A 27 56.98 -52.35 -3.25
N GLU A 28 57.25 -52.85 -4.46
CA GLU A 28 56.88 -52.21 -5.74
C GLU A 28 55.37 -51.96 -5.88
N GLU A 29 54.53 -52.90 -5.45
CA GLU A 29 53.06 -52.79 -5.47
C GLU A 29 52.54 -51.60 -4.64
N GLN A 30 53.18 -51.34 -3.49
CA GLN A 30 52.79 -50.23 -2.62
C GLN A 30 53.19 -48.87 -3.21
N VAL A 31 54.26 -48.83 -4.02
CA VAL A 31 54.67 -47.63 -4.76
C VAL A 31 53.72 -47.37 -5.93
N GLN A 32 53.24 -48.42 -6.61
CA GLN A 32 52.23 -48.29 -7.66
C GLN A 32 50.89 -47.77 -7.13
N GLN A 33 50.43 -48.28 -5.98
CA GLN A 33 49.22 -47.77 -5.32
C GLN A 33 49.33 -46.28 -4.94
N GLN A 34 50.49 -45.85 -4.42
CA GLN A 34 50.71 -44.44 -4.09
C GLN A 34 50.71 -43.52 -5.33
N ARG A 35 51.27 -43.98 -6.46
CA ARG A 35 51.21 -43.27 -7.75
C ARG A 35 49.78 -43.20 -8.28
N PHE A 36 49.00 -44.27 -8.12
CA PHE A 36 47.59 -44.29 -8.51
C PHE A 36 46.75 -43.33 -7.66
N SER A 37 46.93 -43.31 -6.34
CA SER A 37 46.31 -42.32 -5.45
C SER A 37 46.70 -40.89 -5.81
N THR A 38 47.95 -40.66 -6.21
CA THR A 38 48.39 -39.33 -6.66
C THR A 38 47.68 -38.89 -7.93
N ARG A 39 47.53 -39.77 -8.93
CA ARG A 39 46.81 -39.47 -10.17
C ARG A 39 45.33 -39.23 -9.93
N PHE A 40 44.69 -40.09 -9.13
CA PHE A 40 43.28 -39.94 -8.77
C PHE A 40 43.04 -38.64 -7.99
N PHE A 41 43.91 -38.30 -7.05
CA PHE A 41 43.87 -37.02 -6.33
C PHE A 41 43.94 -35.83 -7.28
N LEU A 42 44.87 -35.83 -8.25
CA LEU A 42 45.01 -34.74 -9.21
C LEU A 42 43.77 -34.61 -10.13
N ILE A 43 43.23 -35.73 -10.62
CA ILE A 43 42.04 -35.74 -11.49
C ILE A 43 40.81 -35.23 -10.74
N VAL A 44 40.56 -35.75 -9.53
CA VAL A 44 39.41 -35.32 -8.72
C VAL A 44 39.55 -33.85 -8.36
N THR A 45 40.75 -33.40 -7.95
CA THR A 45 40.99 -31.98 -7.63
C THR A 45 40.74 -31.09 -8.84
N LEU A 46 41.16 -31.48 -10.04
CA LEU A 46 40.94 -30.72 -11.28
C LEU A 46 39.44 -30.63 -11.63
N ILE A 47 38.72 -31.76 -11.60
CA ILE A 47 37.28 -31.81 -11.91
C ILE A 47 36.51 -30.93 -10.93
N SER A 48 36.80 -31.06 -9.64
CA SER A 48 36.14 -30.24 -8.61
C SER A 48 36.43 -28.76 -8.77
N LEU A 49 37.65 -28.38 -9.20
CA LEU A 49 38.00 -26.98 -9.46
C LEU A 49 37.22 -26.41 -10.65
N VAL A 50 37.05 -27.20 -11.73
CA VAL A 50 36.22 -26.80 -12.88
C VAL A 50 34.75 -26.62 -12.47
N ILE A 51 34.19 -27.56 -11.71
CA ILE A 51 32.80 -27.47 -11.22
C ILE A 51 32.63 -26.25 -10.32
N LEU A 52 33.60 -25.99 -9.43
CA LEU A 52 33.57 -24.88 -8.49
C LEU A 52 33.64 -23.52 -9.21
N VAL A 53 34.54 -23.38 -10.19
CA VAL A 53 34.62 -22.16 -11.01
C VAL A 53 33.33 -21.95 -11.79
N PHE A 54 32.77 -23.00 -12.37
CA PHE A 54 31.50 -22.92 -13.10
C PHE A 54 30.39 -22.47 -12.15
N TYR A 55 30.23 -23.11 -10.99
CA TYR A 55 29.23 -22.76 -9.99
C TYR A 55 29.34 -21.29 -9.55
N ILE A 56 30.54 -20.84 -9.14
CA ILE A 56 30.76 -19.46 -8.69
C ILE A 56 30.51 -18.45 -9.83
N SER A 57 30.73 -18.83 -11.09
CA SER A 57 30.46 -17.95 -12.24
C SER A 57 28.96 -17.69 -12.48
N PHE A 58 28.07 -18.58 -12.02
CA PHE A 58 26.62 -18.39 -12.11
C PHE A 58 26.00 -17.76 -10.85
N GLU A 59 26.82 -17.51 -9.82
CA GLU A 59 26.33 -16.97 -8.56
C GLU A 59 26.10 -15.45 -8.68
N ASN A 60 24.89 -15.03 -8.31
CA ASN A 60 24.50 -13.64 -8.28
C ASN A 60 25.01 -12.98 -7.01
N ILE A 61 25.71 -11.86 -7.15
CA ILE A 61 26.21 -11.07 -6.02
C ILE A 61 25.31 -9.85 -5.83
N THR A 62 24.85 -9.65 -4.60
CA THR A 62 24.16 -8.43 -4.22
C THR A 62 25.18 -7.36 -3.85
N HIS A 63 25.18 -6.27 -4.61
CA HIS A 63 25.94 -5.06 -4.29
C HIS A 63 25.06 -4.08 -3.53
N THR A 64 25.64 -3.41 -2.54
CA THR A 64 24.96 -2.34 -1.78
C THR A 64 25.64 -1.02 -2.08
N VAL A 65 24.86 -0.07 -2.59
CA VAL A 65 25.26 1.33 -2.76
C VAL A 65 24.83 2.07 -1.50
N ILE A 66 25.76 2.82 -0.89
CA ILE A 66 25.51 3.59 0.33
C ILE A 66 25.83 5.05 0.04
N LYS A 67 24.87 5.93 0.31
CA LYS A 67 25.04 7.38 0.22
C LYS A 67 24.70 8.00 1.57
N ASN A 68 25.64 8.75 2.13
CA ASN A 68 25.45 9.47 3.38
C ASN A 68 24.93 10.88 3.12
N ASN A 69 23.98 11.33 3.94
CA ASN A 69 23.36 12.67 3.90
C ASN A 69 23.05 13.15 2.47
N PRO A 70 22.21 12.43 1.71
CA PRO A 70 21.89 12.79 0.33
C PRO A 70 21.13 14.11 0.27
N THR A 71 21.41 14.90 -0.77
CA THR A 71 20.54 16.01 -1.18
C THR A 71 19.30 15.51 -1.93
N ILE A 72 18.26 16.33 -2.09
CA ILE A 72 17.05 16.00 -2.86
C ILE A 72 17.41 15.44 -4.24
N THR A 73 18.27 16.14 -4.97
CA THR A 73 18.69 15.73 -6.32
C THR A 73 19.47 14.42 -6.35
N GLU A 74 20.20 14.09 -5.28
CA GLU A 74 20.93 12.83 -5.18
C GLU A 74 19.99 11.67 -4.85
N PHE A 75 19.01 11.91 -3.97
CA PHE A 75 17.94 10.96 -3.71
C PHE A 75 17.14 10.65 -4.98
N ASP A 76 16.72 11.67 -5.74
CA ASP A 76 15.95 11.47 -6.97
C ASP A 76 16.74 10.66 -8.00
N LYS A 77 18.03 10.92 -8.15
CA LYS A 77 18.91 10.14 -9.04
C LYS A 77 19.02 8.68 -8.57
N LEU A 78 19.27 8.45 -7.27
CA LEU A 78 19.34 7.11 -6.71
C LEU A 78 18.02 6.36 -6.85
N TYR A 79 16.89 7.05 -6.67
CA TYR A 79 15.56 6.48 -6.82
C TYR A 79 15.26 6.09 -8.28
N GLN A 80 15.66 6.93 -9.24
CA GLN A 80 15.52 6.59 -10.67
C GLN A 80 16.38 5.38 -11.08
N GLU A 81 17.56 5.22 -10.48
CA GLU A 81 18.45 4.10 -10.78
C GLU A 81 18.02 2.80 -10.06
N TYR A 82 17.47 2.90 -8.84
CA TYR A 82 17.14 1.75 -7.98
C TYR A 82 15.75 1.86 -7.31
N PRO A 83 14.65 1.98 -8.07
CA PRO A 83 13.33 2.36 -7.52
C PRO A 83 12.74 1.34 -6.53
N ASN A 84 13.06 0.06 -6.69
CA ASN A 84 12.46 -1.02 -5.91
C ASN A 84 13.24 -1.40 -4.65
N THR A 85 14.51 -0.99 -4.54
CA THR A 85 15.42 -1.46 -3.48
C THR A 85 16.01 -0.33 -2.64
N ILE A 86 15.83 0.94 -3.07
CA ILE A 86 16.28 2.10 -2.31
C ILE A 86 15.52 2.24 -1.00
N GLN A 87 16.27 2.44 0.08
CA GLN A 87 15.75 2.68 1.42
C GLN A 87 16.50 3.85 2.04
N CYS A 88 15.75 4.85 2.44
CA CYS A 88 16.26 6.10 2.99
C CYS A 88 15.50 6.40 4.28
N PRO A 89 15.88 5.79 5.42
CA PRO A 89 15.19 6.01 6.68
C PRO A 89 15.22 7.50 7.08
N CYS A 90 14.06 8.04 7.44
CA CYS A 90 13.97 9.39 7.99
C CYS A 90 14.58 9.43 9.41
N GLN A 91 15.22 10.53 9.78
CA GLN A 91 15.59 10.82 11.16
C GLN A 91 14.34 11.10 12.02
N THR A 92 13.37 11.80 11.44
CA THR A 92 12.09 12.12 12.09
C THR A 92 10.97 11.34 11.43
N TYR A 93 10.35 10.42 12.17
CA TYR A 93 9.28 9.57 11.65
C TYR A 93 7.88 10.19 11.70
N SER A 94 7.72 11.27 12.45
CA SER A 94 6.42 11.86 12.75
C SER A 94 6.53 13.38 12.68
N ILE A 95 5.87 13.98 11.70
CA ILE A 95 6.00 15.40 11.36
C ILE A 95 4.61 16.04 11.41
N ASN A 96 4.46 17.17 12.08
CA ASN A 96 3.20 17.92 12.09
C ASN A 96 2.90 18.44 10.68
N TYR A 97 1.63 18.46 10.27
CA TYR A 97 1.26 18.96 8.95
C TYR A 97 1.55 20.45 8.76
N GLU A 98 1.56 21.24 9.84
CA GLU A 98 1.87 22.67 9.82
C GLU A 98 3.24 23.01 9.22
N GLU A 99 4.18 22.08 9.27
CA GLU A 99 5.56 22.28 8.80
C GLU A 99 5.67 22.33 7.27
N PHE A 100 4.70 21.73 6.56
CA PHE A 100 4.78 21.56 5.10
C PHE A 100 3.44 21.68 4.36
N ILE A 101 2.34 22.01 5.04
CA ILE A 101 1.04 22.31 4.44
C ILE A 101 0.53 23.64 5.00
N THR A 102 0.03 24.51 4.13
CA THR A 102 -0.63 25.76 4.52
C THR A 102 -1.94 25.93 3.78
N PHE A 103 -2.96 26.45 4.46
CA PHE A 103 -4.26 26.83 3.89
C PHE A 103 -4.48 28.35 3.99
N GLN A 104 -5.09 28.92 2.96
CA GLN A 104 -5.52 30.32 2.93
C GLN A 104 -6.95 30.43 2.36
N PRO A 105 -7.95 29.93 3.09
CA PRO A 105 -9.32 29.88 2.59
C PRO A 105 -9.85 31.29 2.33
N HIS A 106 -10.37 31.49 1.13
CA HIS A 106 -11.10 32.69 0.73
C HIS A 106 -12.61 32.38 0.78
N LEU A 107 -13.35 33.14 1.58
CA LEU A 107 -14.79 32.98 1.69
C LEU A 107 -15.52 33.72 0.56
N HIS A 108 -16.77 33.33 0.33
CA HIS A 108 -17.69 33.92 -0.63
C HIS A 108 -17.79 35.43 -0.44
N SER A 109 -17.88 36.16 -1.55
CA SER A 109 -17.92 37.64 -1.57
C SER A 109 -18.99 38.25 -0.66
N ILE A 110 -20.09 37.53 -0.43
CA ILE A 110 -21.14 37.91 0.54
C ILE A 110 -20.58 38.07 1.97
N CYS A 111 -19.60 37.25 2.37
CA CYS A 111 -19.06 37.23 3.74
C CYS A 111 -18.17 38.43 4.08
N SER A 112 -17.69 39.16 3.08
CA SER A 112 -16.95 40.42 3.23
C SER A 112 -17.73 41.63 2.74
N SER A 113 -18.99 41.44 2.36
CA SER A 113 -19.87 42.49 1.85
C SER A 113 -20.56 43.28 2.95
N THR A 114 -21.13 44.43 2.59
CA THR A 114 -21.95 45.24 3.49
C THR A 114 -23.26 44.56 3.89
N PHE A 115 -23.69 43.47 3.23
CA PHE A 115 -24.96 42.80 3.55
C PHE A 115 -24.91 42.04 4.87
N VAL A 116 -23.73 41.60 5.29
CA VAL A 116 -23.52 40.82 6.52
C VAL A 116 -22.74 41.58 7.59
N ASP A 117 -22.30 42.80 7.28
CA ASP A 117 -21.56 43.63 8.23
C ASP A 117 -22.44 44.02 9.42
N GLU A 118 -21.86 43.96 10.63
CA GLU A 118 -22.59 44.19 11.90
C GLU A 118 -23.14 45.62 12.00
N THR A 119 -22.57 46.58 11.27
CA THR A 119 -23.01 47.99 11.27
C THR A 119 -24.04 48.32 10.19
N SER A 120 -24.45 47.32 9.43
CA SER A 120 -25.26 47.49 8.23
C SER A 120 -26.74 47.74 8.50
N GLN A 121 -27.34 48.64 7.70
CA GLN A 121 -28.79 48.87 7.71
C GLN A 121 -29.58 47.61 7.32
N TRP A 122 -28.97 46.66 6.61
CA TRP A 122 -29.59 45.39 6.23
C TRP A 122 -29.91 44.50 7.45
N LEU A 123 -29.18 44.64 8.56
CA LEU A 123 -29.45 43.92 9.81
C LEU A 123 -30.52 44.61 10.67
N ILE A 124 -30.80 45.89 10.41
CA ILE A 124 -31.76 46.72 11.15
C ILE A 124 -32.79 47.28 10.16
N ILE A 125 -33.30 46.41 9.27
CA ILE A 125 -34.49 46.74 8.50
C ILE A 125 -35.62 46.89 9.52
N ASP A 126 -35.81 48.12 9.98
CA ASP A 126 -36.97 48.53 10.75
C ASP A 126 -38.15 48.42 9.81
N TYR A 127 -38.79 47.25 9.80
CA TYR A 127 -40.17 47.21 9.36
C TYR A 127 -40.91 48.07 10.37
N PRO A 128 -41.48 49.22 9.97
CA PRO A 128 -42.45 49.85 10.83
C PRO A 128 -43.56 48.81 10.91
N GLN A 129 -43.63 48.09 12.03
CA GLN A 129 -44.91 47.74 12.61
C GLN A 129 -45.65 49.06 12.65
N ALA A 130 -46.40 49.34 11.58
CA ALA A 130 -47.24 50.50 11.51
C ALA A 130 -48.34 50.27 12.55
N MET A 131 -48.00 50.53 13.80
CA MET A 131 -48.82 51.28 14.74
C MET A 131 -49.08 52.69 14.17
N LEU A 132 -49.43 52.79 12.88
CA LEU A 132 -50.24 53.87 12.42
C LEU A 132 -51.60 53.60 13.04
N SER A 133 -51.77 54.21 14.20
CA SER A 133 -53.03 54.45 14.85
C SER A 133 -54.04 54.96 13.81
N GLY A 134 -54.75 54.04 13.16
CA GLY A 134 -56.12 54.33 12.79
C GLY A 134 -56.84 54.75 14.06
N ASN A 135 -57.75 55.72 13.97
CA ASN A 135 -58.46 56.34 15.10
C ASN A 135 -59.17 55.38 16.08
N ASN A 136 -59.05 54.07 15.92
CA ASN A 136 -59.62 53.01 16.75
C ASN A 136 -58.57 52.02 17.32
N GLY A 137 -57.34 52.48 17.64
CA GLY A 137 -56.48 51.83 18.65
C GLY A 137 -56.15 50.34 18.49
N GLY A 138 -56.16 49.78 17.27
CA GLY A 138 -55.79 48.39 17.00
C GLY A 138 -54.76 48.29 15.87
N PRO A 139 -53.75 47.41 15.96
CA PRO A 139 -52.80 47.16 14.88
C PRO A 139 -53.57 46.65 13.67
N THR A 140 -53.59 47.43 12.58
CA THR A 140 -54.45 47.16 11.41
C THR A 140 -53.69 46.65 10.20
N TYR A 141 -52.59 45.92 10.38
CA TYR A 141 -51.99 45.17 9.28
C TYR A 141 -51.46 43.84 9.81
N SER A 142 -52.18 42.75 9.49
CA SER A 142 -51.58 41.42 9.46
C SER A 142 -50.49 41.48 8.39
N ALA A 143 -49.24 41.56 8.83
CA ALA A 143 -48.11 41.52 7.93
C ALA A 143 -48.20 40.18 7.17
N ARG A 144 -48.31 40.24 5.84
CA ARG A 144 -48.52 39.03 5.05
C ARG A 144 -47.27 38.17 5.10
N LYS A 145 -47.39 36.87 5.36
CA LYS A 145 -46.25 35.95 5.50
C LYS A 145 -45.30 35.88 4.28
N ASP A 146 -45.77 36.28 3.10
CA ASP A 146 -44.96 36.42 1.88
C ASP A 146 -44.15 37.72 1.81
N ASP A 147 -44.41 38.68 2.71
CA ASP A 147 -43.75 39.98 2.68
C ASP A 147 -42.29 39.89 3.13
N PHE A 148 -41.36 40.13 2.20
CA PHE A 148 -39.91 40.06 2.46
C PHE A 148 -39.50 40.94 3.63
N ARG A 149 -40.17 42.08 3.86
CA ARG A 149 -39.79 42.99 4.94
C ARG A 149 -39.95 42.39 6.33
N GLN A 150 -40.77 41.35 6.50
CA GLN A 150 -40.88 40.63 7.76
C GLN A 150 -39.65 39.78 8.08
N ILE A 151 -38.98 39.30 7.04
CA ILE A 151 -37.84 38.39 7.18
C ILE A 151 -36.52 38.99 6.69
N GLY A 152 -36.52 40.21 6.17
CA GLY A 152 -35.34 40.82 5.56
C GLY A 152 -34.17 40.92 6.55
N SER A 153 -34.38 41.52 7.72
CA SER A 153 -33.37 41.59 8.78
C SER A 153 -32.84 40.20 9.17
N PRO A 154 -33.68 39.22 9.55
CA PRO A 154 -33.18 37.90 9.95
C PRO A 154 -32.61 37.07 8.78
N PHE A 155 -32.98 37.34 7.52
CA PHE A 155 -32.35 36.77 6.33
C PHE A 155 -30.85 37.15 6.27
N PHE A 156 -30.53 38.43 6.41
CA PHE A 156 -29.14 38.90 6.42
C PHE A 156 -28.39 38.48 7.69
N GLN A 157 -29.05 38.40 8.85
CA GLN A 157 -28.45 37.85 10.07
C GLN A 157 -28.08 36.37 9.91
N LEU A 158 -28.89 35.58 9.20
CA LEU A 158 -28.56 34.18 8.91
C LEU A 158 -27.39 34.06 7.94
N LEU A 159 -27.32 34.90 6.89
CA LEU A 159 -26.15 34.95 6.01
C LEU A 159 -24.87 35.28 6.80
N ASN A 160 -24.92 36.28 7.67
CA ASN A 160 -23.81 36.60 8.57
C ASN A 160 -23.45 35.41 9.48
N SER A 161 -24.46 34.75 10.03
CA SER A 161 -24.26 33.58 10.89
C SER A 161 -23.60 32.43 10.13
N PHE A 162 -23.99 32.15 8.89
CA PHE A 162 -23.33 31.15 8.05
C PHE A 162 -21.87 31.49 7.79
N CYS A 163 -21.57 32.73 7.38
CA CYS A 163 -20.19 33.19 7.18
C CYS A 163 -19.34 33.02 8.44
N ASN A 164 -19.85 33.46 9.59
CA ASN A 164 -19.15 33.38 10.87
C ASN A 164 -18.96 31.94 11.35
N LEU A 165 -20.00 31.11 11.25
CA LEU A 165 -19.92 29.71 11.66
C LEU A 165 -18.96 28.94 10.75
N SER A 166 -19.03 29.13 9.42
CA SER A 166 -18.09 28.52 8.50
C SER A 166 -16.65 28.93 8.79
N SER A 167 -16.36 30.22 8.99
CA SER A 167 -15.03 30.70 9.38
C SER A 167 -14.54 30.07 10.69
N LYS A 168 -15.39 30.03 11.72
CA LYS A 168 -15.05 29.40 13.01
C LYS A 168 -14.79 27.89 12.86
N THR A 169 -15.63 27.19 12.10
CA THR A 169 -15.46 25.76 11.83
C THR A 169 -14.16 25.50 11.09
N ILE A 170 -13.86 26.25 10.03
CA ILE A 170 -12.61 26.13 9.27
C ILE A 170 -11.40 26.34 10.18
N ASN A 171 -11.40 27.41 10.98
CA ASN A 171 -10.27 27.72 11.87
C ASN A 171 -10.08 26.64 12.96
N ALA A 172 -11.16 26.11 13.53
CA ALA A 172 -11.09 25.03 14.52
C ALA A 172 -10.56 23.73 13.91
N GLU A 173 -11.04 23.35 12.73
CA GLU A 173 -10.61 22.15 12.02
C GLU A 173 -9.18 22.27 11.51
N LEU A 174 -8.77 23.44 11.02
CA LEU A 174 -7.37 23.70 10.65
C LEU A 174 -6.43 23.60 11.84
N THR A 175 -6.83 24.10 13.02
CA THR A 175 -6.03 23.96 14.25
C THR A 175 -5.78 22.49 14.57
N THR A 176 -6.81 21.65 14.46
CA THR A 176 -6.69 20.20 14.67
C THR A 176 -5.86 19.53 13.58
N PHE A 177 -6.03 19.94 12.33
CA PHE A 177 -5.29 19.43 11.18
C PHE A 177 -3.80 19.71 11.31
N TYR A 178 -3.42 20.94 11.65
CA TYR A 178 -2.02 21.35 11.79
C TYR A 178 -1.28 20.60 12.90
N LEU A 179 -1.97 20.26 13.99
CA LEU A 179 -1.43 19.45 15.08
C LEU A 179 -1.37 17.95 14.75
N SER A 180 -2.08 17.50 13.71
CA SER A 180 -2.05 16.12 13.25
C SER A 180 -0.72 15.80 12.57
N ARG A 181 -0.35 14.52 12.60
CA ARG A 181 1.00 14.06 12.23
C ARG A 181 1.01 13.17 11.00
N PHE A 182 1.91 13.49 10.08
CA PHE A 182 2.32 12.61 9.00
C PHE A 182 3.36 11.62 9.50
N ILE A 183 3.13 10.33 9.25
CA ILE A 183 4.01 9.26 9.70
C ILE A 183 4.69 8.65 8.48
N THR A 184 6.01 8.70 8.47
CA THR A 184 6.81 8.05 7.43
C THR A 184 8.08 7.42 7.99
N LEU A 185 8.38 6.20 7.58
CA LEU A 185 9.60 5.50 7.99
C LEU A 185 10.77 5.78 7.05
N ASN A 186 10.46 5.95 5.76
CA ASN A 186 11.43 6.17 4.69
C ASN A 186 11.06 7.43 3.92
N LEU A 187 12.06 8.12 3.40
CA LEU A 187 11.84 9.24 2.51
C LEU A 187 11.02 8.78 1.29
N ILE A 188 9.91 9.48 1.04
CA ILE A 188 9.05 9.24 -0.13
C ILE A 188 9.41 10.22 -1.25
N THR A 189 9.09 9.85 -2.48
CA THR A 189 9.32 10.71 -3.65
C THR A 189 8.39 11.93 -3.64
N PHE A 190 8.76 12.96 -4.40
CA PHE A 190 7.90 14.13 -4.61
C PHE A 190 6.50 13.73 -5.13
N GLU A 191 6.42 12.81 -6.08
CA GLU A 191 5.14 12.36 -6.64
C GLU A 191 4.27 11.63 -5.61
N GLN A 192 4.88 10.75 -4.79
CA GLN A 192 4.19 10.06 -3.71
C GLN A 192 3.71 11.06 -2.65
N PHE A 193 4.55 12.02 -2.28
CA PHE A 193 4.20 13.10 -1.36
C PHE A 193 3.01 13.89 -1.90
N GLN A 194 3.08 14.42 -3.12
CA GLN A 194 1.99 15.19 -3.73
C GLN A 194 0.68 14.38 -3.79
N THR A 195 0.75 13.11 -4.18
CA THR A 195 -0.44 12.25 -4.24
C THR A 195 -1.07 12.07 -2.87
N GLN A 196 -0.28 11.73 -1.85
CA GLN A 196 -0.77 11.53 -0.48
C GLN A 196 -1.31 12.84 0.11
N MET A 197 -0.63 13.96 -0.10
CA MET A 197 -1.05 15.27 0.41
C MET A 197 -2.34 15.74 -0.26
N ASN A 198 -2.47 15.60 -1.57
CA ASN A 198 -3.70 15.94 -2.28
C ASN A 198 -4.88 15.08 -1.81
N GLN A 199 -4.67 13.79 -1.56
CA GLN A 199 -5.72 12.93 -1.00
C GLN A 199 -6.11 13.37 0.41
N LEU A 200 -5.15 13.65 1.27
CA LEU A 200 -5.36 14.12 2.64
C LEU A 200 -6.11 15.46 2.67
N ILE A 201 -5.67 16.44 1.89
CA ILE A 201 -6.28 17.78 1.79
C ILE A 201 -7.74 17.65 1.29
N ASN A 202 -7.96 16.85 0.25
CA ASN A 202 -9.31 16.62 -0.27
C ASN A 202 -10.22 15.92 0.75
N GLN A 203 -9.69 14.99 1.55
CA GLN A 203 -10.43 14.36 2.64
C GLN A 203 -10.75 15.34 3.75
N PHE A 204 -9.79 16.17 4.15
CA PHE A 204 -9.99 17.24 5.13
C PHE A 204 -11.14 18.16 4.70
N ILE A 205 -11.04 18.78 3.51
CA ILE A 205 -12.05 19.70 2.97
C ILE A 205 -13.45 19.05 2.96
N LYS A 206 -13.55 17.83 2.43
CA LYS A 206 -14.84 17.11 2.33
C LYS A 206 -15.42 16.74 3.69
N ASN A 207 -14.58 16.30 4.64
CA ASN A 207 -15.04 15.88 5.96
C ASN A 207 -15.47 17.08 6.80
N THR A 208 -14.73 18.18 6.74
CA THR A 208 -15.08 19.44 7.43
C THR A 208 -16.41 19.99 6.91
N ALA A 209 -16.57 20.08 5.60
CA ALA A 209 -17.82 20.52 4.96
C ALA A 209 -19.00 19.61 5.32
N ARG A 210 -18.79 18.28 5.25
CA ARG A 210 -19.81 17.28 5.61
C ARG A 210 -20.22 17.35 7.08
N SER A 211 -19.26 17.51 7.99
CA SER A 211 -19.58 17.61 9.42
C SER A 211 -20.42 18.86 9.70
N PHE A 212 -20.06 19.98 9.08
CA PHE A 212 -20.79 21.24 9.22
C PHE A 212 -22.25 21.13 8.74
N ILE A 213 -22.48 20.63 7.53
CA ILE A 213 -23.84 20.50 6.99
C ILE A 213 -24.67 19.46 7.78
N ASN A 214 -24.05 18.38 8.27
CA ASN A 214 -24.74 17.42 9.12
C ASN A 214 -25.19 18.05 10.45
N SER A 215 -24.37 18.92 11.04
CA SER A 215 -24.77 19.68 12.24
C SER A 215 -25.93 20.64 11.95
N LEU A 216 -25.93 21.30 10.78
CA LEU A 216 -27.03 22.19 10.38
C LEU A 216 -28.33 21.41 10.20
N PHE A 217 -28.33 20.33 9.41
CA PHE A 217 -29.51 19.48 9.22
C PHE A 217 -29.99 18.82 10.50
N PHE A 218 -29.10 18.51 11.43
CA PHE A 218 -29.50 18.01 12.74
C PHE A 218 -30.33 19.07 13.50
N VAL A 219 -29.88 20.33 13.51
CA VAL A 219 -30.60 21.43 14.15
C VAL A 219 -31.95 21.71 13.47
N GLU A 220 -31.99 21.70 12.14
CA GLU A 220 -33.25 21.90 11.38
C GLU A 220 -34.26 20.78 11.65
N ASN A 221 -33.83 19.52 11.56
CA ASN A 221 -34.70 18.38 11.84
C ASN A 221 -35.19 18.39 13.30
N MET A 222 -34.33 18.77 14.25
CA MET A 222 -34.72 18.91 15.65
C MET A 222 -35.75 20.03 15.82
N THR A 223 -35.55 21.17 15.14
CA THR A 223 -36.49 22.31 15.17
C THR A 223 -37.86 21.92 14.63
N ALA A 224 -37.88 21.25 13.47
CA ALA A 224 -39.09 20.78 12.83
C ALA A 224 -39.81 19.69 13.65
N ALA A 225 -39.08 18.70 14.17
CA ALA A 225 -39.66 17.60 14.94
C ALA A 225 -40.28 18.05 16.27
N ASN A 226 -39.76 19.14 16.86
CA ASN A 226 -40.32 19.73 18.08
C ASN A 226 -41.39 20.80 17.79
N MET A 227 -41.70 21.07 16.51
CA MET A 227 -42.68 22.07 16.07
C MET A 227 -42.45 23.44 16.76
N LEU A 228 -41.20 23.87 16.81
CA LEU A 228 -40.84 25.13 17.47
C LEU A 228 -41.44 26.32 16.71
N VAL A 229 -42.23 27.13 17.40
CA VAL A 229 -42.90 28.28 16.77
C VAL A 229 -41.90 29.39 16.47
N SER A 230 -41.91 29.86 15.22
CA SER A 230 -41.13 30.98 14.75
C SER A 230 -41.59 32.28 15.41
N ALA A 231 -40.62 33.06 15.91
CA ALA A 231 -40.89 34.40 16.44
C ALA A 231 -41.50 35.34 15.39
N PHE A 232 -41.30 35.04 14.11
CA PHE A 232 -41.85 35.80 12.96
C PHE A 232 -43.20 35.26 12.48
N GLN A 233 -43.78 34.28 13.18
CA GLN A 233 -45.05 33.66 12.84
C GLN A 233 -45.09 33.09 11.40
N SER A 234 -43.91 32.72 10.90
CA SER A 234 -43.70 32.19 9.56
C SER A 234 -44.16 30.74 9.44
N ASP A 235 -44.11 29.96 10.51
CA ASP A 235 -44.61 28.58 10.58
C ASP A 235 -46.07 28.54 11.08
N SER A 236 -46.41 29.37 12.06
CA SER A 236 -47.74 29.39 12.68
C SER A 236 -48.09 30.73 13.31
N LEU A 237 -49.39 31.06 13.29
CA LEU A 237 -49.97 32.24 13.93
C LEU A 237 -50.76 31.82 15.16
N PHE A 238 -50.70 32.63 16.22
CA PHE A 238 -51.62 32.49 17.34
C PHE A 238 -52.83 33.37 17.10
N SER A 239 -53.98 32.74 16.87
CA SER A 239 -55.25 33.46 16.75
C SER A 239 -56.06 33.29 18.03
N SER A 240 -56.60 34.38 18.55
CA SER A 240 -57.61 34.30 19.60
C SER A 240 -58.85 33.64 19.00
N ALA A 241 -59.19 32.43 19.44
CA ALA A 241 -60.49 31.86 19.12
C ALA A 241 -61.55 32.72 19.82
N SER A 242 -62.15 33.68 19.11
CA SER A 242 -63.40 34.27 19.58
C SER A 242 -64.43 33.14 19.48
N PRO A 243 -65.08 32.71 20.58
CA PRO A 243 -66.23 31.83 20.44
C PRO A 243 -67.22 32.52 19.50
N ILE A 244 -67.43 31.91 18.34
CA ILE A 244 -68.35 32.40 17.33
C ILE A 244 -69.74 32.20 17.94
N TYR A 245 -70.46 33.31 18.11
CA TYR A 245 -71.79 33.44 18.72
C TYR A 245 -71.85 33.35 20.25
N ASP A 246 -71.74 34.50 20.93
CA ASP A 246 -72.93 35.03 21.62
C ASP A 246 -72.78 36.52 21.93
N GLU A 247 -73.87 37.24 21.80
CA GLU A 247 -73.99 38.71 21.82
C GLU A 247 -73.74 39.34 23.21
N PHE A 248 -73.25 38.56 24.17
CA PHE A 248 -72.97 39.02 25.53
C PHE A 248 -71.48 39.19 25.78
N ARG A 249 -71.05 40.45 25.68
CA ARG A 249 -69.74 40.97 26.04
C ARG A 249 -69.48 40.80 27.54
N TYR A 250 -69.05 39.61 27.97
CA TYR A 250 -68.49 39.42 29.31
C TYR A 250 -66.97 39.72 29.29
N PRO A 251 -66.44 40.49 30.25
CA PRO A 251 -65.05 40.95 30.25
C PRO A 251 -64.00 39.92 30.70
N ASP A 252 -64.40 38.68 31.04
CA ASP A 252 -63.50 37.67 31.65
C ASP A 252 -63.28 36.41 30.77
N TYR A 253 -63.37 36.52 29.44
CA TYR A 253 -62.99 35.39 28.59
C TYR A 253 -61.46 35.24 28.53
N GLN A 254 -60.94 34.17 29.12
CA GLN A 254 -59.61 33.66 28.80
C GLN A 254 -59.56 33.38 27.31
N TYR A 255 -58.81 34.19 26.57
CA TYR A 255 -58.51 33.91 25.17
C TYR A 255 -57.75 32.58 25.09
N ILE A 256 -58.41 31.54 24.58
CA ILE A 256 -57.73 30.34 24.13
C ILE A 256 -57.10 30.74 22.79
N TYR A 257 -55.77 30.85 22.78
CA TYR A 257 -55.02 31.06 21.57
C TYR A 257 -54.88 29.71 20.87
N ASP A 258 -55.46 29.61 19.68
CA ASP A 258 -55.27 28.45 18.82
C ASP A 258 -54.08 28.70 17.89
N ARG A 259 -53.31 27.64 17.63
CA ARG A 259 -52.17 27.68 16.70
C ARG A 259 -52.70 27.38 15.31
N ILE A 260 -52.65 28.37 14.44
CA ILE A 260 -53.01 28.23 13.03
C ILE A 260 -51.73 28.10 12.22
N ASP A 261 -51.50 26.92 11.65
CA ASP A 261 -50.37 26.67 10.78
C ASP A 261 -50.43 27.48 9.47
N GLN A 262 -49.27 27.93 9.02
CA GLN A 262 -49.17 28.69 7.78
C GLN A 262 -49.13 27.76 6.58
N ILE A 263 -49.89 28.12 5.55
CA ILE A 263 -49.90 27.40 4.27
C ILE A 263 -49.11 28.18 3.21
N TYR A 264 -47.99 27.66 2.76
CA TYR A 264 -47.23 28.22 1.65
C TYR A 264 -47.64 27.55 0.35
N ASN A 265 -47.66 28.29 -0.75
CA ASN A 265 -48.08 27.73 -2.03
C ASN A 265 -46.90 26.97 -2.65
N SER A 266 -46.79 25.66 -2.41
CA SER A 266 -45.71 24.87 -3.03
C SER A 266 -46.14 24.33 -4.40
N ASN A 267 -45.54 24.92 -5.42
CA ASN A 267 -45.29 24.36 -6.75
C ASN A 267 -46.49 24.32 -7.72
N GLU A 268 -46.15 24.28 -9.02
CA GLU A 268 -47.03 24.31 -10.21
C GLU A 268 -48.19 23.30 -10.23
N SER A 269 -48.24 22.38 -9.26
CA SER A 269 -49.27 21.37 -9.06
C SER A 269 -50.50 21.83 -8.25
N GLY A 270 -50.50 23.03 -7.68
CA GLY A 270 -51.65 23.59 -6.96
C GLY A 270 -51.98 22.88 -5.64
N ILE A 271 -50.98 22.28 -4.98
CA ILE A 271 -51.12 21.66 -3.66
C ILE A 271 -50.58 22.61 -2.61
N ASP A 272 -51.45 22.97 -1.68
CA ASP A 272 -51.13 23.78 -0.50
C ASP A 272 -50.10 23.06 0.40
N CYS A 273 -48.99 23.73 0.71
CA CYS A 273 -47.93 23.21 1.57
C CYS A 273 -48.14 23.71 2.99
N ASP A 274 -48.53 22.80 3.88
CA ASP A 274 -48.84 23.11 5.27
C ASP A 274 -47.61 22.91 6.17
N CYS A 275 -47.21 23.97 6.89
CA CYS A 275 -46.08 23.93 7.83
C CYS A 275 -46.21 22.90 8.95
N GLN A 276 -47.43 22.44 9.27
CA GLN A 276 -47.65 21.36 10.23
C GLN A 276 -47.12 20.02 9.70
N SER A 277 -47.34 19.76 8.41
CA SER A 277 -47.06 18.47 7.78
C SER A 277 -45.71 18.45 7.06
N THR A 278 -45.28 19.61 6.57
CA THR A 278 -44.12 19.79 5.73
C THR A 278 -43.34 21.02 6.21
N PRO A 279 -42.28 20.86 7.01
CA PRO A 279 -41.52 21.98 7.54
C PRO A 279 -40.70 22.73 6.48
N TRP A 280 -40.53 22.12 5.29
CA TRP A 280 -39.73 22.65 4.18
C TRP A 280 -40.53 23.50 3.18
N CYS A 281 -41.75 23.94 3.53
CA CYS A 281 -42.52 24.76 2.60
C CYS A 281 -41.90 26.13 2.42
N ILE A 282 -41.80 26.54 1.16
CA ILE A 282 -41.29 27.84 0.74
C ILE A 282 -42.20 28.45 -0.35
N GLN A 283 -42.14 29.77 -0.49
CA GLN A 283 -42.70 30.50 -1.62
C GLN A 283 -41.83 31.73 -1.93
N GLN A 284 -41.94 32.24 -3.16
CA GLN A 284 -41.22 33.43 -3.58
C GLN A 284 -41.58 34.63 -2.68
N ALA A 285 -40.56 35.33 -2.16
CA ALA A 285 -40.76 36.51 -1.34
C ALA A 285 -41.27 37.68 -2.20
N ILE A 286 -42.17 38.47 -1.63
CA ILE A 286 -42.84 39.60 -2.31
C ILE A 286 -42.73 40.84 -1.43
N ILE A 287 -42.69 42.02 -2.01
CA ILE A 287 -42.85 43.31 -1.32
C ILE A 287 -44.15 43.93 -1.80
N TYR A 288 -45.01 44.31 -0.86
CA TYR A 288 -46.32 44.89 -1.14
C TYR A 288 -46.37 46.39 -0.89
N ASP A 289 -47.23 47.09 -1.60
CA ASP A 289 -47.66 48.42 -1.22
C ASP A 289 -48.44 48.33 0.09
N LEU A 290 -48.02 49.07 1.11
CA LEU A 290 -48.62 48.98 2.45
C LEU A 290 -50.07 49.51 2.46
N VAL A 291 -50.43 50.38 1.52
CA VAL A 291 -51.74 51.02 1.44
C VAL A 291 -52.68 50.22 0.54
N THR A 292 -52.28 49.95 -0.69
CA THR A 292 -53.12 49.29 -1.70
C THR A 292 -53.07 47.77 -1.63
N ARG A 293 -52.07 47.21 -0.94
CA ARG A 293 -51.77 45.76 -0.86
C ARG A 293 -51.47 45.11 -2.20
N THR A 294 -51.13 45.90 -3.22
CA THR A 294 -50.69 45.38 -4.51
C THR A 294 -49.22 44.96 -4.44
N GLN A 295 -48.85 43.92 -5.18
CA GLN A 295 -47.45 43.52 -5.32
C GLN A 295 -46.65 44.64 -5.99
N LEU A 296 -45.57 45.11 -5.35
CA LEU A 296 -44.64 46.10 -5.89
C LEU A 296 -43.46 45.43 -6.57
N PHE A 297 -42.81 44.52 -5.85
CA PHE A 297 -41.58 43.87 -6.29
C PHE A 297 -41.49 42.46 -5.73
N SER A 298 -40.82 41.57 -6.45
CA SER A 298 -40.57 40.21 -6.02
C SER A 298 -39.09 39.94 -6.25
N PRO A 299 -38.23 40.04 -5.21
CA PRO A 299 -36.79 39.90 -5.36
C PRO A 299 -36.45 38.49 -5.85
N PRO A 300 -36.01 38.33 -7.10
CA PRO A 300 -35.81 37.04 -7.71
C PRO A 300 -34.75 36.24 -6.95
N GLY A 301 -35.05 34.96 -6.68
CA GLY A 301 -34.15 34.07 -5.96
C GLY A 301 -34.25 34.18 -4.43
N ILE A 302 -35.09 35.05 -3.88
CA ILE A 302 -35.33 35.13 -2.43
C ILE A 302 -36.67 34.48 -2.07
N PHE A 303 -36.64 33.57 -1.10
CA PHE A 303 -37.81 32.85 -0.62
C PHE A 303 -38.15 33.17 0.85
N VAL A 304 -39.44 33.04 1.17
CA VAL A 304 -39.99 32.94 2.52
C VAL A 304 -40.52 31.53 2.73
N GLY A 305 -40.63 31.04 3.96
CA GLY A 305 -41.10 29.69 4.23
C GLY A 305 -41.44 29.46 5.70
N CYS A 306 -41.83 28.22 6.04
CA CYS A 306 -42.16 27.84 7.41
C CYS A 306 -41.02 28.20 8.37
N TYR A 307 -39.83 27.70 8.07
CA TYR A 307 -38.60 28.01 8.78
C TYR A 307 -37.69 28.88 7.93
N LEU A 308 -37.14 29.91 8.56
CA LEU A 308 -36.30 30.88 7.87
C LEU A 308 -34.99 30.27 7.36
N VAL A 309 -34.40 29.32 8.11
CA VAL A 309 -33.15 28.66 7.70
C VAL A 309 -33.33 27.95 6.36
N GLU A 310 -34.38 27.12 6.23
CA GLU A 310 -34.71 26.45 4.96
C GLU A 310 -34.96 27.46 3.83
N ALA A 311 -35.76 28.50 4.10
CA ALA A 311 -36.06 29.52 3.09
C ALA A 311 -34.79 30.24 2.61
N VAL A 312 -33.86 30.55 3.50
CA VAL A 312 -32.55 31.14 3.15
C VAL A 312 -31.71 30.13 2.36
N LEU A 313 -31.61 28.87 2.80
CA LEU A 313 -30.81 27.84 2.11
C LEU A 313 -31.33 27.56 0.69
N GLN A 314 -32.64 27.62 0.45
CA GLN A 314 -33.23 27.48 -0.88
C GLN A 314 -33.15 28.75 -1.72
N SER A 315 -32.87 29.90 -1.10
CA SER A 315 -32.65 31.16 -1.81
C SER A 315 -31.28 31.16 -2.51
N ASP A 316 -31.11 32.11 -3.43
CA ASP A 316 -29.85 32.39 -4.10
C ASP A 316 -29.56 33.88 -4.11
N LEU A 317 -28.35 34.25 -4.53
CA LEU A 317 -27.86 35.62 -4.44
C LEU A 317 -27.98 36.39 -5.76
N ARG A 318 -28.76 35.91 -6.75
CA ARG A 318 -28.80 36.52 -8.10
C ARG A 318 -29.13 38.02 -8.09
N CYS A 319 -30.02 38.46 -7.20
CA CYS A 319 -30.39 39.87 -7.11
C CYS A 319 -29.23 40.76 -6.64
N PHE A 320 -28.29 40.21 -5.87
CA PHE A 320 -27.13 40.92 -5.33
C PHE A 320 -25.97 41.06 -6.33
N PHE A 321 -26.05 40.34 -7.46
CA PHE A 321 -25.14 40.48 -8.60
C PHE A 321 -25.71 41.38 -9.72
N ASP A 322 -27.00 41.74 -9.65
CA ASP A 322 -27.69 42.58 -10.64
C ASP A 322 -28.00 43.97 -10.06
N ILE A 323 -27.40 45.01 -10.65
CA ILE A 323 -27.53 46.39 -10.16
C ILE A 323 -28.98 46.90 -10.20
N GLY A 324 -29.75 46.50 -11.21
CA GLY A 324 -31.15 46.94 -11.36
C GLY A 324 -32.06 46.30 -10.32
N CYS A 325 -31.86 45.00 -10.08
CA CYS A 325 -32.54 44.23 -9.06
C CYS A 325 -32.24 44.76 -7.66
N LEU A 326 -30.96 44.94 -7.35
CA LEU A 326 -30.51 45.44 -6.05
C LEU A 326 -31.02 46.85 -5.78
N GLN A 327 -31.03 47.73 -6.79
CA GLN A 327 -31.58 49.08 -6.64
C GLN A 327 -33.08 49.05 -6.36
N GLN A 328 -33.85 48.22 -7.08
CA GLN A 328 -35.28 48.04 -6.80
C GLN A 328 -35.54 47.51 -5.39
N LEU A 329 -34.70 46.60 -4.90
CA LEU A 329 -34.78 46.09 -3.54
C LEU A 329 -34.52 47.21 -2.51
N ILE A 330 -33.45 47.98 -2.67
CA ILE A 330 -33.09 49.14 -1.82
C ILE A 330 -34.25 50.14 -1.77
N ASP A 331 -34.79 50.52 -2.93
CA ASP A 331 -35.88 51.48 -3.05
C ASP A 331 -37.15 50.96 -2.37
N SER A 332 -37.49 49.68 -2.58
CA SER A 332 -38.66 49.02 -2.00
C SER A 332 -38.59 48.86 -0.48
N LEU A 333 -37.37 48.80 0.07
CA LEU A 333 -37.10 48.78 1.50
C LEU A 333 -36.95 50.18 2.11
N SER A 334 -36.97 51.23 1.28
CA SER A 334 -36.76 52.62 1.71
C SER A 334 -35.43 52.83 2.45
N LEU A 335 -34.38 52.09 2.07
CA LEU A 335 -33.04 52.24 2.66
C LEU A 335 -32.38 53.52 2.13
N VAL A 336 -32.19 54.49 3.02
CA VAL A 336 -31.68 55.83 2.65
C VAL A 336 -30.15 55.84 2.65
N ASN A 337 -29.57 56.56 1.67
CA ASN A 337 -28.12 56.76 1.50
C ASN A 337 -27.33 55.50 1.09
N ILE A 338 -27.99 54.50 0.49
CA ILE A 338 -27.32 53.32 -0.08
C ILE A 338 -27.56 53.33 -1.59
N SER A 339 -26.47 53.25 -2.38
CA SER A 339 -26.57 53.03 -3.82
C SER A 339 -26.20 51.59 -4.16
N ALA A 340 -26.96 50.97 -5.07
CA ALA A 340 -26.67 49.62 -5.51
C ALA A 340 -25.25 49.50 -6.12
N SER A 341 -24.75 50.53 -6.79
CA SER A 341 -23.41 50.53 -7.40
C SER A 341 -22.28 50.37 -6.38
N ASP A 342 -22.51 50.78 -5.14
CA ASP A 342 -21.46 50.82 -4.11
C ASP A 342 -21.32 49.50 -3.37
N ILE A 343 -22.37 48.65 -3.42
CA ILE A 343 -22.47 47.42 -2.62
C ILE A 343 -22.76 46.16 -3.43
N ILE A 344 -22.89 46.27 -4.75
CA ILE A 344 -23.11 45.14 -5.64
C ILE A 344 -21.98 44.10 -5.51
N LEU A 345 -22.36 42.82 -5.50
CA LEU A 345 -21.40 41.73 -5.49
C LEU A 345 -20.78 41.54 -6.87
N ASN A 346 -19.52 41.10 -6.90
CA ASN A 346 -18.83 40.81 -8.15
C ASN A 346 -19.01 39.33 -8.54
N SER A 347 -19.82 39.05 -9.56
CA SER A 347 -20.04 37.68 -10.02
C SER A 347 -18.80 37.06 -10.65
N THR A 348 -17.86 37.85 -11.19
CA THR A 348 -16.60 37.32 -11.76
C THR A 348 -15.62 36.81 -10.71
N ALA A 349 -15.82 37.18 -9.44
CA ALA A 349 -14.98 36.73 -8.32
C ALA A 349 -15.49 35.44 -7.67
N SER A 350 -16.66 34.94 -8.07
CA SER A 350 -17.25 33.72 -7.51
C SER A 350 -17.09 32.54 -8.47
N HIS A 351 -16.76 31.37 -7.95
CA HIS A 351 -16.80 30.13 -8.73
C HIS A 351 -18.20 29.51 -8.80
N TYR A 352 -19.11 29.97 -7.95
CA TYR A 352 -20.52 29.57 -7.97
C TYR A 352 -21.26 30.27 -9.11
N GLN A 353 -22.29 29.61 -9.63
CA GLN A 353 -23.18 30.26 -10.60
C GLN A 353 -24.06 31.26 -9.86
N GLU A 354 -24.48 32.35 -10.52
CA GLU A 354 -25.35 33.36 -9.89
C GLU A 354 -26.68 32.78 -9.37
N LYS A 355 -27.12 31.63 -9.93
CA LYS A 355 -28.33 30.90 -9.51
C LYS A 355 -28.05 29.72 -8.58
N SER A 356 -26.81 29.51 -8.15
CA SER A 356 -26.47 28.49 -7.15
C SER A 356 -27.21 28.83 -5.85
N SER A 357 -27.85 27.82 -5.26
CA SER A 357 -28.56 28.03 -4.00
C SER A 357 -27.57 28.29 -2.87
N LEU A 358 -28.02 29.02 -1.85
CA LEU A 358 -27.25 29.23 -0.64
C LEU A 358 -26.96 27.90 0.07
N LEU A 359 -27.79 26.87 -0.08
CA LEU A 359 -27.48 25.52 0.38
C LEU A 359 -26.20 24.99 -0.27
N GLU A 360 -26.02 25.17 -1.58
CA GLU A 360 -24.80 24.75 -2.28
C GLU A 360 -23.57 25.48 -1.72
N ILE A 361 -23.66 26.80 -1.54
CA ILE A 361 -22.58 27.64 -1.02
C ILE A 361 -22.25 27.28 0.45
N VAL A 362 -23.27 27.19 1.30
CA VAL A 362 -23.18 26.85 2.73
C VAL A 362 -22.67 25.42 2.94
N SER A 363 -23.11 24.46 2.10
CA SER A 363 -22.64 23.06 2.16
C SER A 363 -21.14 22.93 1.87
N ASN A 364 -20.54 23.94 1.24
CA ASN A 364 -19.11 24.07 0.99
C ASN A 364 -18.45 25.12 1.91
N LEU A 365 -19.04 25.37 3.09
CA LEU A 365 -18.53 26.28 4.12
C LEU A 365 -18.38 27.73 3.64
N MET A 366 -19.19 28.16 2.67
CA MET A 366 -19.05 29.49 2.08
C MET A 366 -17.65 29.74 1.50
N VAL A 367 -16.88 28.71 1.13
CA VAL A 367 -15.51 28.86 0.62
C VAL A 367 -15.53 28.97 -0.90
N GLU A 368 -14.90 30.02 -1.44
CA GLU A 368 -14.64 30.15 -2.88
C GLU A 368 -13.42 29.30 -3.26
N GLU A 369 -12.33 29.48 -2.53
CA GLU A 369 -11.06 28.81 -2.81
C GLU A 369 -10.33 28.50 -1.51
N TRP A 370 -9.73 27.32 -1.41
CA TRP A 370 -8.95 26.94 -0.22
C TRP A 370 -7.50 27.44 -0.23
N ASN A 371 -6.98 27.82 -1.40
CA ASN A 371 -5.60 28.26 -1.65
C ASN A 371 -4.57 27.52 -0.78
N ASN A 372 -4.55 26.19 -0.92
CA ASN A 372 -3.63 25.34 -0.18
C ASN A 372 -2.30 25.17 -0.93
N GLN A 373 -1.22 25.06 -0.17
CA GLN A 373 0.13 24.85 -0.70
C GLN A 373 0.83 23.75 0.10
N THR A 374 1.66 22.97 -0.59
CA THR A 374 2.47 21.91 0.01
C THR A 374 3.95 22.15 -0.29
N PHE A 375 4.81 21.94 0.70
CA PHE A 375 6.24 22.26 0.63
C PHE A 375 7.08 21.01 0.80
N TYR A 376 7.38 20.32 -0.31
CA TYR A 376 8.19 19.09 -0.28
C TYR A 376 9.60 19.33 0.28
N ASP A 377 10.20 20.49 -0.01
CA ASP A 377 11.53 20.84 0.52
C ASP A 377 11.53 20.88 2.06
N ASN A 378 10.47 21.41 2.67
CA ASN A 378 10.33 21.40 4.14
C ASN A 378 10.20 19.97 4.66
N TYR A 379 9.36 19.16 4.03
CA TYR A 379 9.22 17.74 4.37
C TYR A 379 10.56 16.99 4.27
N PHE A 380 11.31 17.17 3.17
CA PHE A 380 12.60 16.54 2.96
C PHE A 380 13.61 16.96 4.03
N ASN A 381 13.68 18.26 4.33
CA ASN A 381 14.60 18.81 5.33
C ASN A 381 14.29 18.34 6.75
N ILE A 382 13.03 18.01 7.07
CA ILE A 382 12.65 17.47 8.39
C ILE A 382 12.84 15.95 8.46
N CYS A 383 12.50 15.23 7.39
CA CYS A 383 12.79 13.79 7.29
C CYS A 383 14.30 13.54 7.35
N GLN A 384 15.10 14.38 6.69
CA GLN A 384 16.57 14.42 6.70
C GLN A 384 17.22 13.03 6.75
N PRO A 385 17.12 12.20 5.69
CA PRO A 385 17.68 10.85 5.75
C PRO A 385 19.20 10.89 5.99
N SER A 386 19.67 10.20 7.03
CA SER A 386 21.11 10.17 7.36
C SER A 386 21.90 9.30 6.39
N VAL A 387 21.26 8.24 5.89
CA VAL A 387 21.84 7.29 4.95
C VAL A 387 20.76 6.79 3.99
N CYS A 388 21.10 6.66 2.72
CA CYS A 388 20.32 5.93 1.74
C CYS A 388 21.10 4.69 1.30
N THR A 389 20.44 3.55 1.29
CA THR A 389 20.99 2.28 0.81
C THR A 389 20.17 1.77 -0.36
N ALA A 390 20.85 1.30 -1.40
CA ALA A 390 20.20 0.64 -2.54
C ALA A 390 20.93 -0.66 -2.85
N THR A 391 20.20 -1.66 -3.31
CA THR A 391 20.81 -2.94 -3.69
C THR A 391 20.53 -3.28 -5.15
N TYR A 392 21.56 -3.80 -5.83
CA TYR A 392 21.43 -4.34 -7.18
C TYR A 392 22.17 -5.66 -7.29
N ILE A 393 21.75 -6.48 -8.23
CA ILE A 393 22.30 -7.82 -8.45
C ILE A 393 23.21 -7.77 -9.68
N SER A 394 24.45 -8.23 -9.55
CA SER A 394 25.34 -8.44 -10.68
C SER A 394 26.10 -9.76 -10.58
N GLN A 395 26.64 -10.23 -11.71
CA GLN A 395 27.48 -11.41 -11.74
C GLN A 395 28.83 -11.14 -11.08
N GLY A 396 29.40 -12.17 -10.45
CA GLY A 396 30.73 -12.08 -9.85
C GLY A 396 31.82 -11.74 -10.86
N ASN A 397 32.59 -10.69 -10.59
CA ASN A 397 33.77 -10.35 -11.38
C ASN A 397 34.84 -11.45 -11.26
N ILE A 398 35.73 -11.56 -12.24
CA ILE A 398 36.86 -12.50 -12.28
C ILE A 398 37.70 -12.47 -11.00
N VAL A 399 37.86 -11.30 -10.38
CA VAL A 399 38.59 -11.15 -9.11
C VAL A 399 37.90 -11.94 -7.99
N TYR A 400 36.57 -11.81 -7.87
CA TYR A 400 35.78 -12.56 -6.89
C TYR A 400 35.87 -14.07 -7.15
N ILE A 401 35.72 -14.50 -8.41
CA ILE A 401 35.82 -15.92 -8.80
C ILE A 401 37.17 -16.48 -8.38
N ILE A 402 38.27 -15.76 -8.66
CA ILE A 402 39.62 -16.18 -8.30
C ILE A 402 39.79 -16.25 -6.78
N THR A 403 39.42 -15.19 -6.04
CA THR A 403 39.63 -15.14 -4.59
C THR A 403 38.84 -16.22 -3.85
N THR A 404 37.60 -16.46 -4.26
CA THR A 404 36.73 -17.48 -3.66
C THR A 404 37.22 -18.88 -4.00
N THR A 405 37.66 -19.11 -5.24
CA THR A 405 38.25 -20.39 -5.67
C THR A 405 39.52 -20.70 -4.89
N ILE A 406 40.43 -19.73 -4.71
CA ILE A 406 41.66 -19.90 -3.91
C ILE A 406 41.33 -20.24 -2.45
N GLY A 407 40.35 -19.54 -1.84
CA GLY A 407 39.91 -19.82 -0.48
C GLY A 407 39.38 -21.25 -0.28
N LEU A 408 38.65 -21.77 -1.26
CA LEU A 408 38.04 -23.12 -1.18
C LEU A 408 39.03 -24.25 -1.53
N ILE A 409 40.01 -24.02 -2.40
CA ILE A 409 41.06 -25.01 -2.75
C ILE A 409 41.81 -25.49 -1.49
N GLY A 410 42.06 -24.60 -0.54
CA GLY A 410 42.76 -24.93 0.71
C GLY A 410 42.06 -26.02 1.53
N GLY A 411 40.75 -25.92 1.70
CA GLY A 411 39.95 -26.93 2.39
C GLY A 411 39.83 -28.22 1.59
N LEU A 412 39.55 -28.09 0.29
CA LEU A 412 39.32 -29.22 -0.63
C LEU A 412 40.54 -30.15 -0.70
N THR A 413 41.74 -29.58 -0.82
CA THR A 413 42.99 -30.35 -0.91
C THR A 413 43.32 -31.10 0.38
N LYS A 414 42.99 -30.55 1.56
CA LYS A 414 43.17 -31.23 2.85
C LYS A 414 42.26 -32.44 2.99
N VAL A 415 40.99 -32.26 2.65
CA VAL A 415 39.98 -33.34 2.69
C VAL A 415 40.35 -34.47 1.72
N TYR A 416 40.68 -34.14 0.47
CA TYR A 416 41.08 -35.16 -0.52
C TYR A 416 42.38 -35.88 -0.14
N ARG A 417 43.32 -35.21 0.52
CA ARG A 417 44.54 -35.87 1.01
C ARG A 417 44.26 -36.94 2.08
N PHE A 418 43.17 -36.83 2.81
CA PHE A 418 42.73 -37.84 3.77
C PHE A 418 41.89 -38.94 3.10
N ILE A 419 40.93 -38.52 2.28
CA ILE A 419 39.91 -39.40 1.70
C ILE A 419 40.45 -40.28 0.56
N VAL A 420 41.23 -39.71 -0.37
CA VAL A 420 41.75 -40.43 -1.55
C VAL A 420 42.52 -41.72 -1.19
N PRO A 421 43.49 -41.72 -0.25
CA PRO A 421 44.20 -42.96 0.09
C PRO A 421 43.29 -44.01 0.74
N MET A 422 42.22 -43.61 1.42
CA MET A 422 41.22 -44.54 1.97
C MET A 422 40.40 -45.18 0.85
N PHE A 423 39.87 -44.38 -0.08
CA PHE A 423 39.13 -44.89 -1.23
C PHE A 423 39.95 -45.82 -2.13
N ILE A 424 41.22 -45.46 -2.43
CA ILE A 424 42.08 -46.33 -3.24
C ILE A 424 42.37 -47.65 -2.52
N LYS A 425 42.58 -47.64 -1.19
CA LYS A 425 42.73 -48.89 -0.43
C LYS A 425 41.51 -49.79 -0.54
N ILE A 426 40.30 -49.22 -0.48
CA ILE A 426 39.04 -49.97 -0.63
C ILE A 426 38.93 -50.57 -2.03
N ILE A 427 39.20 -49.79 -3.08
CA ILE A 427 39.14 -50.26 -4.48
C ILE A 427 40.14 -51.40 -4.70
N VAL A 428 41.39 -51.23 -4.25
CA VAL A 428 42.42 -52.26 -4.41
C VAL A 428 42.10 -53.50 -3.58
N HIS A 429 41.56 -53.35 -2.37
CA HIS A 429 41.12 -54.48 -1.56
C HIS A 429 40.01 -55.27 -2.24
N LYS A 430 39.04 -54.60 -2.86
CA LYS A 430 37.97 -55.25 -3.63
C LYS A 430 38.52 -56.00 -4.85
N GLN A 431 39.45 -55.40 -5.61
CA GLN A 431 40.10 -56.07 -6.74
C GLN A 431 40.90 -57.30 -6.31
N LEU A 432 41.59 -57.25 -5.16
CA LEU A 432 42.30 -58.40 -4.61
C LEU A 432 41.33 -59.54 -4.21
N ILE A 433 40.18 -59.21 -3.61
CA ILE A 433 39.14 -60.21 -3.29
C ILE A 433 38.61 -60.87 -4.57
N GLU A 434 38.32 -60.08 -5.61
CA GLU A 434 37.86 -60.62 -6.90
C GLU A 434 38.91 -61.55 -7.53
N GLN A 435 40.20 -61.18 -7.49
CA GLN A 435 41.28 -62.04 -7.98
C GLN A 435 41.42 -63.33 -7.17
N MET A 436 41.31 -63.28 -5.83
CA MET A 436 41.33 -64.47 -5.00
C MET A 436 40.14 -65.39 -5.27
N ASN A 437 38.94 -64.84 -5.51
CA ASN A 437 37.76 -65.64 -5.83
C ASN A 437 37.94 -66.41 -7.15
N VAL A 438 38.49 -65.75 -8.18
CA VAL A 438 38.83 -66.40 -9.45
C VAL A 438 39.89 -67.49 -9.27
N LEU A 439 40.90 -67.24 -8.42
CA LEU A 439 41.95 -68.22 -8.12
C LEU A 439 41.40 -69.44 -7.35
N ASN A 440 40.57 -69.21 -6.34
CA ASN A 440 39.92 -70.27 -5.58
C ASN A 440 39.03 -71.13 -6.47
N GLN A 441 38.31 -70.52 -7.42
CA GLN A 441 37.51 -71.25 -8.39
C GLN A 441 38.38 -72.12 -9.31
N LYS A 442 39.52 -71.60 -9.80
CA LYS A 442 40.48 -72.39 -10.57
C LYS A 442 41.06 -73.55 -9.78
N LEU A 443 41.36 -73.33 -8.49
CA LEU A 443 41.87 -74.37 -7.60
C LEU A 443 40.84 -75.48 -7.39
N GLN A 444 39.58 -75.12 -7.10
CA GLN A 444 38.48 -76.06 -6.94
C GLN A 444 38.25 -76.89 -8.21
N ASN A 445 38.24 -76.26 -9.39
CA ASN A 445 38.11 -76.97 -10.66
C ASN A 445 39.27 -77.95 -10.90
N THR A 446 40.50 -77.55 -10.55
CA THR A 446 41.68 -78.42 -10.68
C THR A 446 41.57 -79.62 -9.74
N ILE A 447 41.14 -79.41 -8.49
CA ILE A 447 40.95 -80.50 -7.52
C ILE A 447 39.87 -81.47 -8.00
N SER A 448 38.71 -80.97 -8.45
CA SER A 448 37.63 -81.80 -9.00
C SER A 448 38.13 -82.66 -10.16
N GLN A 449 38.83 -82.05 -11.12
CA GLN A 449 39.38 -82.76 -12.27
C GLN A 449 40.37 -83.86 -11.85
N THR A 450 41.22 -83.60 -10.84
CA THR A 450 42.13 -84.63 -10.34
C THR A 450 41.42 -85.76 -9.60
N LEU A 451 40.29 -85.47 -8.94
CA LEU A 451 39.49 -86.49 -8.27
C LEU A 451 38.81 -87.41 -9.30
N ASP A 452 38.20 -86.82 -10.33
CA ASP A 452 37.55 -87.55 -11.41
C ASP A 452 38.54 -88.45 -12.17
N GLU A 453 39.73 -87.91 -12.50
CA GLU A 453 40.81 -88.69 -13.14
C GLU A 453 41.29 -89.86 -12.25
N SER A 454 41.29 -89.69 -10.93
CA SER A 454 41.66 -90.75 -9.99
C SER A 454 40.58 -91.82 -9.85
N HIS A 455 39.30 -91.44 -9.89
CA HIS A 455 38.17 -92.38 -9.85
C HIS A 455 38.16 -93.29 -11.08
N ILE A 456 38.35 -92.73 -12.28
CA ILE A 456 38.41 -93.49 -13.54
C ILE A 456 39.55 -94.52 -13.49
N LEU A 457 40.72 -94.12 -12.98
CA LEU A 457 41.86 -95.02 -12.83
C LEU A 457 41.59 -96.17 -11.88
N ILE A 458 40.90 -95.92 -10.76
CA ILE A 458 40.53 -96.95 -9.78
C ILE A 458 39.52 -97.93 -10.39
N GLU A 459 38.52 -97.44 -11.15
CA GLU A 459 37.58 -98.31 -11.86
C GLU A 459 38.26 -99.18 -12.93
N GLN A 460 39.21 -98.62 -13.69
CA GLN A 460 40.01 -99.39 -14.65
C GLN A 460 40.79 -100.50 -13.93
N LEU A 461 41.45 -100.16 -12.82
CA LEU A 461 42.20 -101.11 -12.01
C LEU A 461 41.30 -102.23 -11.46
N TRP A 462 40.09 -101.88 -11.02
CA TRP A 462 39.10 -102.85 -10.54
C TRP A 462 38.63 -103.81 -11.64
N ASN A 463 38.36 -103.29 -12.85
CA ASN A 463 37.98 -104.12 -14.00
C ASN A 463 39.11 -105.05 -14.45
N ASP A 464 40.35 -104.57 -14.44
CA ASP A 464 41.53 -105.36 -14.81
C ASP A 464 41.86 -106.46 -13.79
N ILE A 465 41.58 -106.22 -12.50
CA ILE A 465 41.67 -107.24 -11.44
C ILE A 465 40.54 -108.26 -11.58
N SER A 466 39.31 -107.83 -11.90
CA SER A 466 38.14 -108.70 -12.03
C SER A 466 38.22 -109.70 -13.20
N THR A 467 39.10 -109.46 -14.18
CA THR A 467 39.15 -110.24 -15.43
C THR A 467 40.39 -111.14 -15.57
N ASN A 468 41.34 -111.11 -14.62
CA ASN A 468 42.62 -111.82 -14.74
C ASN A 468 42.87 -112.89 -13.66
N ASN A 469 43.48 -114.02 -14.07
CA ASN A 469 43.95 -115.09 -13.19
C ASN A 469 45.13 -114.66 -12.30
N GLU A 470 45.22 -115.23 -11.08
CA GLU A 470 46.10 -114.84 -9.96
C GLU A 470 47.58 -114.57 -10.28
N ASN A 471 48.13 -115.14 -11.36
CA ASN A 471 49.54 -114.98 -11.70
C ASN A 471 49.92 -113.67 -12.43
N ASN A 472 48.95 -112.82 -12.82
CA ASN A 472 49.22 -111.56 -13.54
C ASN A 472 48.96 -110.28 -12.72
N ILE A 473 48.45 -110.42 -11.49
CA ILE A 473 47.96 -109.30 -10.65
C ILE A 473 49.11 -108.43 -10.12
N ASN A 474 50.24 -109.02 -9.75
CA ASN A 474 51.39 -108.28 -9.20
C ASN A 474 52.09 -107.37 -10.23
N TYR A 475 52.02 -107.72 -11.52
CA TYR A 475 52.57 -106.88 -12.58
C TYR A 475 51.68 -105.66 -12.84
N LEU A 476 50.36 -105.89 -12.95
CA LEU A 476 49.37 -104.83 -13.15
C LEU A 476 49.33 -103.82 -11.99
N LEU A 477 49.44 -104.29 -10.74
CA LEU A 477 49.51 -103.41 -9.57
C LEU A 477 50.71 -102.46 -9.62
N LYS A 478 51.90 -102.95 -9.99
CA LYS A 478 53.11 -102.11 -10.13
C LYS A 478 53.00 -101.12 -11.27
N GLU A 479 52.39 -101.51 -12.39
CA GLU A 479 52.20 -100.63 -13.54
C GLU A 479 51.21 -99.50 -13.23
N HIS A 480 50.10 -99.82 -12.55
CA HIS A 480 49.16 -98.80 -12.09
C HIS A 480 49.74 -97.89 -11.01
N GLU A 481 50.51 -98.42 -10.06
CA GLU A 481 51.19 -97.60 -9.03
C GLU A 481 52.18 -96.60 -9.67
N LYS A 482 52.90 -97.03 -10.72
CA LYS A 482 53.76 -96.15 -11.50
C LYS A 482 52.96 -95.05 -12.22
N ASN A 483 51.87 -95.41 -12.89
CA ASN A 483 50.98 -94.45 -13.57
C ASN A 483 50.34 -93.44 -12.61
N LEU A 484 49.92 -93.89 -11.41
CA LEU A 484 49.37 -93.03 -10.36
C LEU A 484 50.43 -92.06 -9.84
N ASN A 485 51.66 -92.52 -9.60
CA ASN A 485 52.75 -91.68 -9.14
C ASN A 485 53.18 -90.65 -10.20
N GLU A 486 53.20 -91.03 -11.48
CA GLU A 486 53.54 -90.14 -12.58
C GLU A 486 52.48 -89.05 -12.80
N LYS A 487 51.18 -89.41 -12.75
CA LYS A 487 50.08 -88.45 -12.79
C LYS A 487 50.05 -87.55 -11.54
N ARG A 488 50.29 -88.10 -10.35
CA ARG A 488 50.40 -87.33 -9.10
C ARG A 488 51.52 -86.28 -9.20
N MET A 489 52.68 -86.64 -9.74
CA MET A 489 53.79 -85.71 -9.96
C MET A 489 53.45 -84.64 -11.01
N ASN A 490 52.72 -84.97 -12.07
CA ASN A 490 52.25 -84.00 -13.05
C ASN A 490 51.20 -83.02 -12.47
N ASN A 491 50.30 -83.50 -11.62
CA ASN A 491 49.30 -82.65 -10.97
C ASN A 491 49.92 -81.76 -9.88
N ILE A 492 50.92 -82.25 -9.14
CA ILE A 492 51.75 -81.43 -8.24
C ILE A 492 52.53 -80.35 -9.02
N LYS A 493 53.03 -80.67 -10.23
CA LYS A 493 53.65 -79.68 -11.11
C LYS A 493 52.64 -78.62 -11.58
N LYS A 494 51.42 -79.01 -12.00
CA LYS A 494 50.36 -78.07 -12.38
C LYS A 494 49.96 -77.14 -11.23
N LEU A 495 49.86 -77.66 -10.01
CA LEU A 495 49.61 -76.85 -8.80
C LEU A 495 50.76 -75.88 -8.48
N LYS A 496 52.03 -76.28 -8.70
CA LYS A 496 53.19 -75.37 -8.57
C LYS A 496 53.21 -74.22 -9.58
N TYR A 497 52.50 -74.35 -10.71
CA TYR A 497 52.37 -73.29 -11.72
C TYR A 497 51.25 -72.28 -11.42
N ILE A 498 50.43 -72.52 -10.38
CA ILE A 498 49.51 -71.52 -9.84
C ILE A 498 50.34 -70.58 -8.93
N LYS A 499 51.03 -69.62 -9.54
CA LYS A 499 51.82 -68.60 -8.84
C LYS A 499 50.93 -67.41 -8.46
N PHE A 500 51.11 -66.94 -7.22
CA PHE A 500 50.54 -65.72 -6.64
C PHE A 500 50.73 -64.49 -7.53
#